data_AF-A0A923TQH8-F1
#
_entry.id   AF-A0A923TQH8-F1
#
_cell.length_a   1.000
_cell.length_b   1.000
_cell.length_c   1.000
_cell.angle_alpha   90.00
_cell.angle_beta   90.00
_cell.angle_gamma   90.00
#
_symmetry.space_group_name_H-M   'P 1'
#
loop_
_entity.id
_entity.type
_entity.pdbx_description
1 polymer ?
#
loop_
_entity_poly.entity_id
_entity_poly.type
_entity_poly.pdbx_seq_one_letter_code
_entity_poly.pdbx_strand_id
1 'polypeptide(L)'
;LDITGMSYAMLDVAPQQWPLVEGQTRGKLRLYEDGIYPTADGKARFANTLYKPVAEPRESRFPFSLTTGRLRDQWHGMSRTGTLGRLFGHVAEPVIQMHPQDMARRLIGEGDLVHVTSKRGSIMVPAQGSAEIGMSQAFIAMHWGEEYLSGCSSTGERLAGVNALTTSAYCPSSKQPELKHAAVKILKAELPWSLLAVAWLPDDRALAVREELRHMMALFPFASCVPFGRERSGVLFRAASHEPAPDELLARIETLLGLGSNDTLRYADKKKGQRRAARLVRVGDQAELEGFVLAGDTSAEAWIKAVLQDELPAQAYGRLLLVPGAKAPVAVHSRGKQVCSCFNVPDIAINDFLAQCHGSDENRLAALQDSLKCGTNCGSCVPELKRMVRTTVPIKQAA
;
A
#
# COMPACT_ATOMS: atom_id res chain seq x y z
N LEU A 1 31.77 18.43 -7.12
CA LEU A 1 31.57 18.51 -5.66
C LEU A 1 32.95 18.60 -5.04
N ASP A 2 33.28 19.72 -4.40
CA ASP A 2 34.58 19.87 -3.73
C ASP A 2 34.40 19.57 -2.23
N ILE A 3 34.96 18.44 -1.81
CA ILE A 3 34.93 17.95 -0.44
C ILE A 3 36.34 17.71 0.10
N THR A 4 37.36 18.30 -0.56
CA THR A 4 38.78 18.04 -0.29
C THR A 4 39.21 18.46 1.11
N GLY A 5 38.54 19.45 1.70
CA GLY A 5 38.79 19.87 3.09
C GLY A 5 38.03 19.06 4.14
N MET A 6 37.17 18.11 3.74
CA MET A 6 36.43 17.29 4.70
C MET A 6 37.31 16.15 5.22
N SER A 7 37.33 15.97 6.54
CA SER A 7 37.92 14.80 7.19
C SER A 7 36.92 14.15 8.14
N TYR A 8 37.11 12.86 8.44
CA TYR A 8 36.25 12.17 9.41
C TYR A 8 36.27 12.82 10.79
N ALA A 9 37.44 13.27 11.27
CA ALA A 9 37.55 13.98 12.53
C ALA A 9 36.70 15.25 12.59
N MET A 10 36.52 15.97 11.47
CA MET A 10 35.60 17.12 11.41
C MET A 10 34.14 16.69 11.48
N LEU A 11 33.78 15.61 10.77
CA LEU A 11 32.42 15.07 10.74
C LEU A 11 32.01 14.44 12.07
N ASP A 12 32.97 13.92 12.85
CA ASP A 12 32.75 13.41 14.21
C ASP A 12 32.36 14.52 15.19
N VAL A 13 32.77 15.77 14.92
CA VAL A 13 32.40 16.94 15.73
C VAL A 13 31.04 17.50 15.30
N ALA A 14 30.83 17.73 14.00
CA ALA A 14 29.57 18.27 13.47
C ALA A 14 29.41 18.05 11.95
N PRO A 15 28.15 17.96 11.45
CA PRO A 15 27.88 17.92 10.01
C PRO A 15 28.47 19.13 9.27
N GLN A 16 29.06 18.89 8.10
CA GLN A 16 29.61 19.92 7.23
C GLN A 16 28.81 20.04 5.94
N GLN A 17 28.68 21.27 5.44
CA GLN A 17 28.09 21.55 4.13
C GLN A 17 29.18 21.52 3.06
N TRP A 18 28.91 20.88 1.93
CA TRP A 18 29.77 21.02 0.75
C TRP A 18 29.32 22.23 -0.08
N PRO A 19 30.23 22.94 -0.76
CA PRO A 19 31.66 22.67 -0.89
C PRO A 19 32.48 23.05 0.35
N LEU A 20 33.52 22.26 0.63
CA LEU A 20 34.56 22.52 1.63
C LEU A 20 35.92 22.19 1.02
N VAL A 21 36.69 23.23 0.68
CA VAL A 21 38.01 23.11 0.03
C VAL A 21 39.07 22.84 1.08
N GLU A 22 40.15 22.13 0.72
CA GLU A 22 41.32 21.93 1.59
C GLU A 22 41.81 23.25 2.23
N GLY A 23 42.11 23.19 3.52
CA GLY A 23 42.50 24.36 4.33
C GLY A 23 41.32 25.17 4.89
N GLN A 24 40.07 24.91 4.46
CA GLN A 24 38.89 25.51 5.08
C GLN A 24 38.43 24.69 6.28
N THR A 25 37.91 25.40 7.29
CA THR A 25 37.41 24.78 8.53
C THR A 25 35.89 24.64 8.55
N ARG A 26 35.17 25.31 7.63
CA ARG A 26 33.70 25.27 7.54
C ARG A 26 33.22 25.41 6.11
N GLY A 27 32.21 24.62 5.78
CA GLY A 27 31.57 24.59 4.48
C GLY A 27 30.77 25.86 4.15
N LYS A 28 30.49 26.10 2.87
CA LYS A 28 29.62 27.20 2.46
C LYS A 28 28.14 26.89 2.72
N LEU A 29 27.46 27.80 3.42
CA LEU A 29 26.02 27.73 3.69
C LEU A 29 25.16 28.03 2.45
N ARG A 30 25.63 28.94 1.61
CA ARG A 30 24.94 29.37 0.39
C ARG A 30 25.95 29.51 -0.75
N LEU A 31 25.55 29.09 -1.94
CA LEU A 31 26.36 29.22 -3.15
C LEU A 31 26.06 30.53 -3.88
N TYR A 32 27.05 31.03 -4.62
CA TYR A 32 26.93 32.12 -5.60
C TYR A 32 26.55 33.49 -5.00
N GLU A 33 26.88 33.75 -3.73
CA GLU A 33 26.69 35.07 -3.09
C GLU A 33 27.56 36.17 -3.71
N ASP A 34 28.66 35.77 -4.35
CA ASP A 34 29.57 36.62 -5.13
C ASP A 34 29.10 36.87 -6.58
N GLY A 35 27.99 36.22 -6.99
CA GLY A 35 27.49 36.29 -8.36
C GLY A 35 28.34 35.53 -9.39
N ILE A 36 29.27 34.66 -8.94
CA ILE A 36 30.15 33.88 -9.82
C ILE A 36 29.58 32.48 -10.02
N TYR A 37 29.01 32.21 -11.18
CA TYR A 37 28.37 30.95 -11.54
C TYR A 37 29.35 29.97 -12.22
N PRO A 38 29.10 28.65 -12.20
CA PRO A 38 29.97 27.64 -12.81
C PRO A 38 29.83 27.62 -14.34
N THR A 39 30.22 28.72 -14.97
CA THR A 39 30.17 28.98 -16.41
C THR A 39 31.48 29.65 -16.83
N ALA A 40 31.84 29.56 -18.11
CA ALA A 40 33.13 30.06 -18.60
C ALA A 40 33.34 31.57 -18.34
N ASP A 41 32.27 32.35 -18.28
CA ASP A 41 32.28 33.81 -18.06
C ASP A 41 31.80 34.20 -16.65
N GLY A 42 31.54 33.23 -15.77
CA GLY A 42 31.09 33.46 -14.40
C GLY A 42 29.66 33.98 -14.26
N LYS A 43 28.87 34.07 -15.34
CA LYS A 43 27.51 34.66 -15.31
C LYS A 43 26.41 33.60 -15.36
N ALA A 44 25.26 33.89 -14.75
CA ALA A 44 24.06 33.06 -14.90
C ALA A 44 23.60 33.04 -16.36
N ARG A 45 23.19 31.87 -16.86
CA ARG A 45 22.68 31.68 -18.22
C ARG A 45 21.17 31.54 -18.21
N PHE A 46 20.48 32.48 -18.84
CA PHE A 46 19.05 32.37 -19.08
C PHE A 46 18.80 31.33 -20.19
N ALA A 47 17.86 30.42 -19.96
CA ALA A 47 17.44 29.42 -20.94
C ALA A 47 15.99 29.66 -21.33
N ASN A 48 15.73 29.85 -22.63
CA ASN A 48 14.36 29.88 -23.14
C ASN A 48 13.90 28.45 -23.46
N THR A 49 13.15 27.84 -22.53
CA THR A 49 12.60 26.50 -22.70
C THR A 49 11.19 26.58 -23.28
N LEU A 50 11.05 26.21 -24.57
CA LEU A 50 9.73 26.07 -25.19
C LEU A 50 8.99 24.86 -24.62
N TYR A 51 7.68 25.00 -24.45
CA TYR A 51 6.81 23.90 -24.01
C TYR A 51 6.91 22.72 -24.99
N LYS A 52 7.06 21.51 -24.43
CA LYS A 52 6.98 20.25 -25.17
C LYS A 52 5.89 19.39 -24.54
N PRO A 53 4.97 18.82 -25.33
CA PRO A 53 4.00 17.88 -24.79
C PRO A 53 4.68 16.60 -24.31
N VAL A 54 3.94 15.81 -23.54
CA VAL A 54 4.34 14.45 -23.13
C VAL A 54 4.68 13.58 -24.35
N ALA A 55 5.61 12.66 -24.20
CA ALA A 55 6.02 11.77 -25.29
C ALA A 55 4.89 10.82 -25.73
N GLU A 56 4.00 10.45 -24.80
CA GLU A 56 2.87 9.56 -25.04
C GLU A 56 1.54 10.23 -24.68
N PRO A 57 0.98 11.11 -25.52
CA PRO A 57 -0.29 11.75 -25.23
C PRO A 57 -1.42 10.71 -25.12
N ARG A 58 -2.45 11.05 -24.33
CA ARG A 58 -3.67 10.22 -24.25
C ARG A 58 -4.33 10.15 -25.62
N GLU A 59 -4.87 8.99 -25.95
CA GLU A 59 -5.62 8.74 -27.17
C GLU A 59 -6.91 7.97 -26.83
N SER A 60 -7.84 7.85 -27.79
CA SER A 60 -9.12 7.18 -27.55
C SER A 60 -8.96 5.75 -27.00
N ARG A 61 -7.92 5.04 -27.45
CA ARG A 61 -7.58 3.68 -26.98
C ARG A 61 -7.00 3.65 -25.56
N PHE A 62 -6.33 4.73 -25.13
CA PHE A 62 -5.68 4.87 -23.82
C PHE A 62 -6.06 6.22 -23.18
N PRO A 63 -7.31 6.36 -22.69
CA PRO A 63 -7.90 7.65 -22.37
C PRO A 63 -7.46 8.22 -21.02
N PHE A 64 -6.65 7.53 -20.23
CA PHE A 64 -6.20 7.99 -18.90
C PHE A 64 -4.72 8.37 -18.87
N SER A 65 -4.41 9.39 -18.08
CA SER A 65 -3.04 9.77 -17.72
C SER A 65 -2.66 9.07 -16.43
N LEU A 66 -1.82 8.03 -16.52
CA LEU A 66 -1.28 7.36 -15.34
C LEU A 66 -0.07 8.14 -14.83
N THR A 67 -0.16 8.60 -13.59
CA THR A 67 0.96 9.14 -12.83
C THR A 67 1.45 8.08 -11.84
N THR A 68 2.76 8.08 -11.57
CA THR A 68 3.35 7.24 -10.53
C THR A 68 4.00 8.08 -9.45
N GLY A 69 3.90 7.65 -8.20
CA GLY A 69 4.51 8.34 -7.06
C GLY A 69 4.99 7.39 -5.99
N ARG A 70 5.21 7.94 -4.80
CA ARG A 70 5.78 7.20 -3.68
C ARG A 70 4.75 7.04 -2.57
N LEU A 71 4.78 5.88 -1.92
CA LEU A 71 4.22 5.69 -0.59
C LEU A 71 5.26 6.17 0.41
N ARG A 72 4.79 6.83 1.48
CA ARG A 72 5.63 7.31 2.56
C ARG A 72 6.47 6.19 3.19
N ASP A 73 5.82 5.07 3.49
CA ASP A 73 6.40 4.00 4.30
C ASP A 73 7.34 3.06 3.52
N GLN A 74 7.42 3.24 2.20
CA GLN A 74 8.11 2.32 1.32
C GLN A 74 9.25 3.00 0.59
N TRP A 75 10.37 2.28 0.45
CA TRP A 75 11.57 2.81 -0.20
C TRP A 75 11.82 2.10 -1.53
N HIS A 76 11.74 2.85 -2.64
CA HIS A 76 11.96 2.34 -4.00
C HIS A 76 11.29 0.99 -4.28
N GLY A 77 12.02 -0.05 -4.72
CA GLY A 77 11.46 -1.37 -5.01
C GLY A 77 11.13 -2.21 -3.77
N MET A 78 11.15 -1.62 -2.57
CA MET A 78 10.87 -2.28 -1.30
C MET A 78 11.82 -3.43 -0.92
N SER A 79 13.04 -3.48 -1.47
CA SER A 79 14.01 -4.56 -1.16
C SER A 79 14.38 -4.69 0.32
N ARG A 80 14.16 -3.64 1.11
CA ARG A 80 14.28 -3.66 2.59
C ARG A 80 12.98 -3.36 3.29
N THR A 81 12.24 -2.34 2.86
CA THR A 81 11.00 -1.93 3.54
C THR A 81 9.86 -2.92 3.34
N GLY A 82 9.90 -3.69 2.26
CA GLY A 82 8.88 -4.66 1.88
C GLY A 82 8.95 -5.99 2.62
N THR A 83 9.97 -6.20 3.45
CA THR A 83 10.07 -7.35 4.36
C THR A 83 9.52 -7.05 5.75
N LEU A 84 9.13 -5.79 6.02
CA LEU A 84 8.66 -5.33 7.32
C LEU A 84 7.15 -5.09 7.29
N GLY A 85 6.37 -5.99 7.88
CA GLY A 85 4.89 -5.90 7.91
C GLY A 85 4.36 -4.57 8.44
N ARG A 86 5.09 -3.93 9.38
CA ARG A 86 4.70 -2.64 9.97
C ARG A 86 4.58 -1.53 8.93
N LEU A 87 5.38 -1.59 7.86
CA LEU A 87 5.40 -0.59 6.79
C LEU A 87 4.27 -0.76 5.76
N PHE A 88 3.45 -1.80 5.92
CA PHE A 88 2.20 -2.03 5.19
C PHE A 88 0.97 -1.54 5.96
N GLY A 89 1.13 -1.04 7.20
CA GLY A 89 0.01 -0.65 8.05
C GLY A 89 -0.87 0.48 7.47
N HIS A 90 -0.28 1.43 6.74
CA HIS A 90 -1.04 2.54 6.14
C HIS A 90 -1.62 2.17 4.76
N VAL A 91 -0.79 1.58 3.89
CA VAL A 91 -1.19 1.08 2.58
C VAL A 91 -0.74 -0.37 2.47
N ALA A 92 -1.69 -1.27 2.68
CA ALA A 92 -1.41 -2.70 2.82
C ALA A 92 -1.20 -3.39 1.48
N GLU A 93 -1.88 -2.95 0.43
CA GLU A 93 -1.96 -3.66 -0.85
C GLU A 93 -1.87 -2.66 -2.03
N PRO A 94 -1.44 -3.10 -3.22
CA PRO A 94 -1.45 -2.26 -4.41
C PRO A 94 -2.88 -1.85 -4.78
N VAL A 95 -3.07 -0.59 -5.17
CA VAL A 95 -4.34 -0.05 -5.68
C VAL A 95 -4.07 0.92 -6.83
N ILE A 96 -5.06 1.10 -7.69
CA ILE A 96 -5.14 2.25 -8.60
C ILE A 96 -6.14 3.27 -8.05
N GLN A 97 -5.66 4.49 -7.82
CA GLN A 97 -6.52 5.59 -7.42
C GLN A 97 -7.10 6.28 -8.65
N MET A 98 -8.41 6.46 -8.65
CA MET A 98 -9.17 7.09 -9.74
C MET A 98 -10.17 8.08 -9.16
N HIS A 99 -10.55 9.09 -9.95
CA HIS A 99 -11.64 9.97 -9.54
C HIS A 99 -12.97 9.18 -9.43
N PRO A 100 -13.78 9.36 -8.37
CA PRO A 100 -15.02 8.60 -8.18
C PRO A 100 -16.01 8.69 -9.35
N GLN A 101 -16.07 9.83 -10.05
CA GLN A 101 -16.93 9.95 -11.24
C GLN A 101 -16.44 9.11 -12.43
N ASP A 102 -15.12 8.93 -12.59
CA ASP A 102 -14.58 8.06 -13.64
C ASP A 102 -14.85 6.59 -13.37
N MET A 103 -14.81 6.19 -12.10
CA MET A 103 -15.21 4.86 -11.64
C MET A 103 -16.71 4.63 -11.89
N ALA A 104 -17.57 5.56 -11.47
CA ALA A 104 -19.01 5.48 -11.65
C ALA A 104 -19.41 5.36 -13.14
N ARG A 105 -18.81 6.18 -14.02
CA ARG A 105 -19.05 6.11 -15.48
C ARG A 105 -18.67 4.78 -16.11
N ARG A 106 -17.81 4.00 -15.45
CA ARG A 106 -17.29 2.71 -15.92
C ARG A 106 -17.83 1.53 -15.12
N LEU A 107 -18.76 1.77 -14.20
CA LEU A 107 -19.34 0.75 -13.30
C LEU A 107 -18.27 -0.01 -12.49
N ILE A 108 -17.23 0.72 -12.07
CA ILE A 108 -16.15 0.21 -11.21
C ILE A 108 -16.47 0.63 -9.77
N GLY A 109 -16.59 -0.34 -8.87
CA GLY A 109 -16.74 -0.12 -7.43
C GLY A 109 -15.41 -0.03 -6.69
N GLU A 110 -15.46 0.35 -5.41
CA GLU A 110 -14.31 0.28 -4.51
C GLU A 110 -13.87 -1.19 -4.35
N GLY A 111 -12.59 -1.47 -4.54
CA GLY A 111 -12.02 -2.82 -4.43
C GLY A 111 -12.21 -3.72 -5.66
N ASP A 112 -13.01 -3.31 -6.66
CA ASP A 112 -13.13 -4.03 -7.92
C ASP A 112 -11.76 -4.15 -8.60
N LEU A 113 -11.44 -5.34 -9.11
CA LEU A 113 -10.23 -5.53 -9.90
C LEU A 113 -10.39 -4.87 -11.27
N VAL A 114 -9.34 -4.17 -11.71
CA VAL A 114 -9.31 -3.53 -13.02
C VAL A 114 -8.03 -3.88 -13.77
N HIS A 115 -8.15 -4.14 -15.07
CA HIS A 115 -7.02 -4.17 -15.99
C HIS A 115 -6.54 -2.74 -16.23
N VAL A 116 -5.27 -2.49 -15.97
CA VAL A 116 -4.58 -1.25 -16.32
C VAL A 116 -3.62 -1.60 -17.44
N THR A 117 -3.94 -1.16 -18.66
CA THR A 117 -3.22 -1.54 -19.88
C THR A 117 -2.61 -0.32 -20.55
N SER A 118 -1.32 -0.37 -20.86
CA SER A 118 -0.64 0.60 -21.74
C SER A 118 -0.33 -0.03 -23.10
N LYS A 119 0.41 0.68 -23.97
CA LYS A 119 0.93 0.10 -25.23
C LYS A 119 1.90 -1.07 -25.00
N ARG A 120 2.43 -1.23 -23.79
CA ARG A 120 3.52 -2.19 -23.46
C ARG A 120 3.06 -3.42 -22.70
N GLY A 121 2.02 -3.31 -21.89
CA GLY A 121 1.59 -4.42 -21.04
C GLY A 121 0.35 -4.11 -20.21
N SER A 122 -0.09 -5.10 -19.44
CA SER A 122 -1.23 -4.97 -18.54
C SER A 122 -0.92 -5.52 -17.15
N ILE A 123 -1.31 -4.78 -16.13
CA ILE A 123 -1.39 -5.29 -14.76
C ILE A 123 -2.87 -5.32 -14.34
N MET A 124 -3.16 -6.02 -13.25
CA MET A 124 -4.47 -5.98 -12.63
C MET A 124 -4.33 -5.51 -11.18
N VAL A 125 -5.15 -4.55 -10.77
CA VAL A 125 -5.10 -4.00 -9.41
C VAL A 125 -6.52 -3.66 -8.93
N PRO A 126 -6.79 -3.69 -7.61
CA PRO A 126 -8.01 -3.13 -7.05
C PRO A 126 -8.12 -1.63 -7.32
N ALA A 127 -9.32 -1.16 -7.65
CA ALA A 127 -9.62 0.26 -7.80
C ALA A 127 -9.97 0.91 -6.46
N GLN A 128 -9.54 2.15 -6.28
CA GLN A 128 -9.83 2.99 -5.14
C GLN A 128 -10.28 4.38 -5.59
N GLY A 129 -11.40 4.85 -5.05
CA GLY A 129 -11.88 6.21 -5.28
C GLY A 129 -11.04 7.25 -4.53
N SER A 130 -10.62 8.30 -5.23
CA SER A 130 -9.96 9.47 -4.61
C SER A 130 -10.34 10.75 -5.32
N ALA A 131 -10.92 11.70 -4.58
CA ALA A 131 -11.25 13.03 -5.08
C ALA A 131 -10.00 13.92 -5.27
N GLU A 132 -8.83 13.48 -4.81
CA GLU A 132 -7.55 14.17 -5.04
C GLU A 132 -7.01 13.92 -6.46
N ILE A 133 -7.53 12.89 -7.15
CA ILE A 133 -7.15 12.56 -8.51
C ILE A 133 -8.04 13.30 -9.49
N GLY A 134 -7.45 13.99 -10.47
CA GLY A 134 -8.20 14.68 -11.51
C GLY A 134 -8.98 13.71 -12.42
N MET A 135 -10.05 14.20 -13.04
CA MET A 135 -10.78 13.44 -14.06
C MET A 135 -9.85 13.01 -15.21
N SER A 136 -10.03 11.78 -15.69
CA SER A 136 -9.17 11.12 -16.69
C SER A 136 -7.70 11.02 -16.31
N GLN A 137 -7.40 11.08 -15.02
CA GLN A 137 -6.10 10.76 -14.44
C GLN A 137 -6.23 9.53 -13.55
N ALA A 138 -5.11 8.85 -13.33
CA ALA A 138 -5.01 7.77 -12.38
C ALA A 138 -3.64 7.80 -11.70
N PHE A 139 -3.57 7.19 -10.52
CA PHE A 139 -2.35 7.08 -9.76
C PHE A 139 -2.12 5.66 -9.27
N ILE A 140 -0.89 5.18 -9.46
CA ILE A 140 -0.41 3.94 -8.82
C ILE A 140 0.96 4.25 -8.21
N ALA A 141 1.19 3.81 -6.97
CA ALA A 141 2.50 3.98 -6.37
C ALA A 141 3.55 3.08 -7.07
N MET A 142 4.73 3.63 -7.34
CA MET A 142 5.78 2.99 -8.15
C MET A 142 6.40 1.75 -7.49
N HIS A 143 6.15 1.54 -6.20
CA HIS A 143 6.83 0.53 -5.39
C HIS A 143 6.40 -0.91 -5.73
N TRP A 144 5.24 -1.07 -6.34
CA TRP A 144 4.63 -2.37 -6.59
C TRP A 144 5.26 -3.05 -7.81
N GLY A 145 6.36 -3.76 -7.57
CA GLY A 145 7.02 -4.66 -8.52
C GLY A 145 6.40 -6.06 -8.58
N GLU A 146 7.00 -6.94 -9.37
CA GLU A 146 6.58 -8.35 -9.52
C GLU A 146 6.65 -9.18 -8.23
N GLU A 147 7.30 -8.64 -7.20
CA GLU A 147 7.37 -9.22 -5.87
C GLU A 147 6.04 -9.15 -5.12
N TYR A 148 5.21 -8.15 -5.41
CA TYR A 148 3.97 -7.87 -4.69
C TYR A 148 2.72 -7.97 -5.56
N LEU A 149 2.88 -7.91 -6.88
CA LEU A 149 1.76 -7.87 -7.81
C LEU A 149 2.04 -8.71 -9.06
N SER A 150 1.08 -9.55 -9.45
CA SER A 150 1.13 -10.26 -10.73
C SER A 150 0.70 -9.37 -11.91
N GLY A 151 1.24 -9.65 -13.08
CA GLY A 151 0.90 -8.95 -14.33
C GLY A 151 1.53 -9.64 -15.52
N CYS A 152 0.95 -9.44 -16.71
CA CYS A 152 1.39 -10.08 -17.95
C CYS A 152 1.45 -9.09 -19.12
N SER A 153 2.41 -9.29 -20.02
CA SER A 153 2.57 -8.55 -21.27
C SER A 153 1.44 -8.92 -22.24
N SER A 154 1.36 -8.22 -23.37
CA SER A 154 0.42 -8.56 -24.44
C SER A 154 0.69 -9.93 -25.07
N THR A 155 1.85 -10.53 -24.84
CA THR A 155 2.25 -11.87 -25.31
C THR A 155 2.15 -12.94 -24.21
N GLY A 156 1.66 -12.58 -23.02
CA GLY A 156 1.48 -13.51 -21.90
C GLY A 156 2.71 -13.68 -21.00
N GLU A 157 3.77 -12.91 -21.19
CA GLU A 157 4.98 -12.96 -20.36
C GLU A 157 4.80 -12.18 -19.05
N ARG A 158 5.39 -12.63 -17.95
CA ARG A 158 5.29 -11.93 -16.65
C ARG A 158 5.88 -10.52 -16.72
N LEU A 159 5.19 -9.55 -16.11
CA LEU A 159 5.64 -8.16 -16.01
C LEU A 159 6.29 -7.84 -14.67
N ALA A 160 7.27 -6.92 -14.71
CA ALA A 160 8.01 -6.40 -13.56
C ALA A 160 7.22 -5.39 -12.68
N GLY A 161 5.87 -5.45 -12.67
CA GLY A 161 5.00 -4.55 -11.91
C GLY A 161 4.71 -3.21 -12.59
N VAL A 162 4.51 -2.14 -11.81
CA VAL A 162 3.97 -0.85 -12.30
C VAL A 162 4.82 -0.19 -13.39
N ASN A 163 6.15 -0.31 -13.31
CA ASN A 163 7.04 0.24 -14.33
C ASN A 163 6.86 -0.41 -15.71
N ALA A 164 6.27 -1.60 -15.81
CA ALA A 164 5.95 -2.19 -17.11
C ALA A 164 4.90 -1.38 -17.90
N LEU A 165 4.13 -0.51 -17.21
CA LEU A 165 3.18 0.39 -17.84
C LEU A 165 3.84 1.66 -18.39
N THR A 166 5.05 2.04 -17.94
CA THR A 166 5.67 3.34 -18.27
C THR A 166 6.42 3.32 -19.60
N THR A 167 6.58 4.48 -20.23
CA THR A 167 7.26 4.61 -21.51
C THR A 167 8.79 4.56 -21.36
N SER A 168 9.47 4.09 -22.41
CA SER A 168 10.94 4.17 -22.52
C SER A 168 11.43 5.53 -23.00
N ALA A 169 10.53 6.50 -23.24
CA ALA A 169 10.90 7.86 -23.58
C ALA A 169 11.72 8.52 -22.46
N TYR A 170 12.73 9.31 -22.84
CA TYR A 170 13.61 10.01 -21.92
C TYR A 170 14.04 11.36 -22.49
N CYS A 171 14.46 12.27 -21.61
CA CYS A 171 15.03 13.55 -22.01
C CYS A 171 16.36 13.34 -22.76
N PRO A 172 16.52 13.77 -24.02
CA PRO A 172 17.75 13.55 -24.78
C PRO A 172 19.02 14.12 -24.14
N SER A 173 18.89 15.17 -23.31
CA SER A 173 19.99 15.82 -22.61
C SER A 173 20.34 15.12 -21.30
N SER A 174 19.39 14.95 -20.38
CA SER A 174 19.66 14.38 -19.05
C SER A 174 19.54 12.86 -18.98
N LYS A 175 19.00 12.22 -20.02
CA LYS A 175 18.63 10.80 -20.08
C LYS A 175 17.62 10.36 -19.02
N GLN A 176 16.94 11.31 -18.36
CA GLN A 176 15.91 11.01 -17.37
C GLN A 176 14.63 10.50 -18.06
N PRO A 177 14.08 9.35 -17.62
CA PRO A 177 12.88 8.75 -18.22
C PRO A 177 11.58 9.49 -17.84
N GLU A 178 10.58 9.41 -18.72
CA GLU A 178 9.22 9.96 -18.51
C GLU A 178 8.38 9.01 -17.62
N LEU A 179 8.72 8.94 -16.33
CA LEU A 179 8.04 8.05 -15.36
C LEU A 179 6.75 8.62 -14.77
N LYS A 180 6.47 9.91 -15.02
CA LYS A 180 5.32 10.63 -14.45
C LYS A 180 4.11 10.69 -15.38
N HIS A 181 4.19 10.03 -16.51
CA HIS A 181 3.10 9.95 -17.46
C HIS A 181 3.16 8.63 -18.25
N ALA A 182 2.02 7.97 -18.36
CA ALA A 182 1.78 6.90 -19.34
C ALA A 182 0.31 6.96 -19.76
N ALA A 183 0.03 6.81 -21.05
CA ALA A 183 -1.34 6.70 -21.51
C ALA A 183 -1.83 5.27 -21.24
N VAL A 184 -2.92 5.14 -20.46
CA VAL A 184 -3.48 3.84 -20.11
C VAL A 184 -4.96 3.73 -20.38
N LYS A 185 -5.41 2.50 -20.56
CA LYS A 185 -6.80 2.07 -20.58
C LYS A 185 -7.09 1.35 -19.27
N ILE A 186 -8.23 1.65 -18.67
CA ILE A 186 -8.68 1.02 -17.42
C ILE A 186 -10.05 0.38 -17.69
N LEU A 187 -10.14 -0.93 -17.48
CA LEU A 187 -11.36 -1.72 -17.66
C LEU A 187 -11.56 -2.63 -16.45
N LYS A 188 -12.82 -2.85 -16.06
CA LYS A 188 -13.17 -3.84 -15.03
C LYS A 188 -12.68 -5.24 -15.43
N ALA A 189 -12.14 -5.97 -14.48
CA ALA A 189 -11.74 -7.36 -14.64
C ALA A 189 -12.81 -8.28 -14.05
N GLU A 190 -13.30 -9.22 -14.87
CA GLU A 190 -14.34 -10.17 -14.47
C GLU A 190 -13.69 -11.47 -13.97
N LEU A 191 -13.35 -11.48 -12.68
CA LEU A 191 -12.80 -12.63 -11.96
C LEU A 191 -13.75 -13.00 -10.81
N PRO A 192 -14.78 -13.83 -11.07
CA PRO A 192 -15.83 -14.13 -10.11
C PRO A 192 -15.36 -14.96 -8.92
N TRP A 193 -14.21 -15.64 -9.04
CA TRP A 193 -13.61 -16.41 -7.97
C TRP A 193 -12.45 -15.65 -7.34
N SER A 194 -12.49 -15.45 -6.03
CA SER A 194 -11.45 -14.77 -5.26
C SER A 194 -10.89 -15.67 -4.16
N LEU A 195 -9.65 -15.39 -3.77
CA LEU A 195 -8.93 -16.03 -2.68
C LEU A 195 -8.34 -14.95 -1.78
N LEU A 196 -8.52 -15.12 -0.48
CA LEU A 196 -7.82 -14.37 0.55
C LEU A 196 -7.32 -15.36 1.60
N ALA A 197 -6.01 -15.39 1.79
CA ALA A 197 -5.34 -16.23 2.76
C ALA A 197 -4.45 -15.36 3.66
N VAL A 198 -4.64 -15.42 4.97
CA VAL A 198 -3.96 -14.54 5.92
C VAL A 198 -3.57 -15.35 7.14
N ALA A 199 -2.30 -15.32 7.56
CA ALA A 199 -1.86 -16.00 8.76
C ALA A 199 -0.74 -15.25 9.47
N TRP A 200 -0.74 -15.37 10.79
CA TRP A 200 0.44 -15.15 11.62
C TRP A 200 1.40 -16.32 11.46
N LEU A 201 2.69 -16.03 11.38
CA LEU A 201 3.75 -17.01 11.18
C LEU A 201 4.90 -16.75 12.16
N PRO A 202 5.70 -17.78 12.49
CA PRO A 202 6.97 -17.55 13.18
C PRO A 202 7.85 -16.56 12.40
N ASP A 203 8.48 -15.62 13.10
CA ASP A 203 9.25 -14.53 12.49
C ASP A 203 10.36 -15.03 11.55
N ASP A 204 11.00 -16.14 11.90
CA ASP A 204 12.04 -16.81 11.12
C ASP A 204 11.51 -17.52 9.86
N ARG A 205 10.20 -17.74 9.77
CA ARG A 205 9.52 -18.44 8.67
C ARG A 205 8.72 -17.52 7.76
N ALA A 206 8.23 -16.39 8.26
CA ALA A 206 7.30 -15.52 7.55
C ALA A 206 7.84 -15.08 6.17
N LEU A 207 9.10 -14.65 6.10
CA LEU A 207 9.72 -14.23 4.84
C LEU A 207 9.86 -15.40 3.85
N ALA A 208 10.29 -16.57 4.30
CA ALA A 208 10.43 -17.76 3.46
C ALA A 208 9.07 -18.21 2.89
N VAL A 209 8.02 -18.24 3.73
CA VAL A 209 6.65 -18.55 3.30
C VAL A 209 6.15 -17.55 2.26
N ARG A 210 6.41 -16.24 2.46
CA ARG A 210 6.07 -15.21 1.48
C ARG A 210 6.75 -15.44 0.13
N GLU A 211 8.03 -15.80 0.12
CA GLU A 211 8.76 -16.12 -1.11
C GLU A 211 8.19 -17.35 -1.83
N GLU A 212 7.82 -18.40 -1.09
CA GLU A 212 7.17 -19.58 -1.67
C GLU A 212 5.81 -19.22 -2.29
N LEU A 213 4.97 -18.46 -1.57
CA LEU A 213 3.69 -17.97 -2.08
C LEU A 213 3.85 -17.05 -3.29
N ARG A 214 4.90 -16.23 -3.34
CA ARG A 214 5.20 -15.35 -4.48
C ARG A 214 5.41 -16.14 -5.77
N HIS A 215 6.05 -17.32 -5.71
CA HIS A 215 6.19 -18.17 -6.89
C HIS A 215 4.85 -18.70 -7.39
N MET A 216 3.88 -18.89 -6.50
CA MET A 216 2.53 -19.33 -6.84
C MET A 216 1.65 -18.23 -7.44
N MET A 217 2.04 -16.95 -7.35
CA MET A 217 1.30 -15.83 -7.94
C MET A 217 1.09 -15.97 -9.45
N ALA A 218 2.03 -16.62 -10.15
CA ALA A 218 1.93 -16.86 -11.59
C ALA A 218 0.82 -17.85 -11.99
N LEU A 219 0.25 -18.57 -11.02
CA LEU A 219 -0.84 -19.53 -11.23
C LEU A 219 -2.22 -18.86 -11.24
N PHE A 220 -2.29 -17.55 -11.03
CA PHE A 220 -3.53 -16.79 -10.97
C PHE A 220 -3.49 -15.60 -11.94
N PRO A 221 -4.61 -15.28 -12.62
CA PRO A 221 -4.74 -14.04 -13.38
C PRO A 221 -4.41 -12.78 -12.57
N PHE A 222 -4.86 -12.74 -11.32
CA PHE A 222 -4.46 -11.72 -10.35
C PHE A 222 -3.98 -12.39 -9.07
N ALA A 223 -2.85 -11.92 -8.55
CA ALA A 223 -2.37 -12.24 -7.23
C ALA A 223 -1.53 -11.11 -6.62
N SER A 224 -1.55 -11.04 -5.29
CA SER A 224 -0.71 -10.16 -4.48
C SER A 224 -0.30 -10.87 -3.20
N CYS A 225 0.95 -10.67 -2.78
CA CYS A 225 1.51 -11.27 -1.57
C CYS A 225 2.26 -10.19 -0.78
N VAL A 226 1.81 -9.89 0.43
CA VAL A 226 2.35 -8.80 1.27
C VAL A 226 2.51 -9.27 2.71
N PRO A 227 3.55 -8.83 3.44
CA PRO A 227 3.60 -9.03 4.87
C PRO A 227 2.66 -8.07 5.60
N PHE A 228 2.29 -8.40 6.82
CA PHE A 228 1.60 -7.51 7.74
C PHE A 228 2.08 -7.74 9.17
N GLY A 229 1.64 -6.87 10.09
CA GLY A 229 1.92 -7.01 11.52
C GLY A 229 3.00 -6.07 12.05
N ARG A 230 3.02 -5.92 13.37
CA ARG A 230 3.85 -4.93 14.06
C ARG A 230 4.83 -5.57 15.04
N GLU A 231 4.29 -6.36 15.96
CA GLU A 231 5.04 -7.14 16.96
C GLU A 231 5.08 -8.63 16.60
N ARG A 232 4.23 -9.05 15.66
CA ARG A 232 4.18 -10.38 15.06
C ARG A 232 4.34 -10.25 13.55
N SER A 233 4.88 -11.29 12.91
CA SER A 233 5.01 -11.37 11.47
C SER A 233 3.85 -12.14 10.85
N GLY A 234 3.14 -11.50 9.93
CA GLY A 234 2.05 -12.13 9.18
C GLY A 234 2.26 -12.05 7.68
N VAL A 235 1.62 -12.95 6.94
CA VAL A 235 1.59 -12.94 5.47
C VAL A 235 0.15 -12.96 4.97
N LEU A 236 -0.16 -12.06 4.04
CA LEU A 236 -1.42 -11.99 3.30
C LEU A 236 -1.16 -12.37 1.85
N PHE A 237 -1.90 -13.36 1.36
CA PHE A 237 -1.93 -13.76 -0.03
C PHE A 237 -3.34 -13.57 -0.58
N ARG A 238 -3.47 -12.75 -1.61
CA ARG A 238 -4.72 -12.52 -2.34
C ARG A 238 -4.57 -13.06 -3.75
N ALA A 239 -5.62 -13.67 -4.28
CA ALA A 239 -5.69 -14.00 -5.69
C ALA A 239 -7.12 -13.91 -6.24
N ALA A 240 -7.24 -13.89 -7.55
CA ALA A 240 -8.53 -14.01 -8.24
C ALA A 240 -8.36 -14.73 -9.58
N SER A 241 -9.41 -15.42 -10.00
CA SER A 241 -9.43 -16.26 -11.19
C SER A 241 -10.82 -16.31 -11.83
N HIS A 242 -10.88 -16.77 -13.09
CA HIS A 242 -12.13 -17.02 -13.79
C HIS A 242 -12.86 -18.25 -13.23
N GLU A 243 -12.10 -19.24 -12.80
CA GLU A 243 -12.58 -20.53 -12.28
C GLU A 243 -11.95 -20.85 -10.92
N PRO A 244 -12.61 -21.69 -10.09
CA PRO A 244 -12.03 -22.15 -8.84
C PRO A 244 -10.65 -22.78 -9.02
N ALA A 245 -9.70 -22.37 -8.16
CA ALA A 245 -8.37 -22.96 -8.17
C ALA A 245 -8.39 -24.46 -7.79
N PRO A 246 -7.46 -25.28 -8.30
CA PRO A 246 -7.37 -26.69 -7.96
C PRO A 246 -7.24 -26.93 -6.44
N ASP A 247 -7.87 -27.99 -5.94
CA ASP A 247 -7.87 -28.35 -4.52
C ASP A 247 -6.45 -28.53 -3.94
N GLU A 248 -5.53 -29.06 -4.76
CA GLU A 248 -4.11 -29.27 -4.42
C GLU A 248 -3.37 -27.95 -4.24
N LEU A 249 -3.64 -26.96 -5.10
CA LEU A 249 -3.06 -25.62 -5.00
C LEU A 249 -3.53 -24.92 -3.72
N LEU A 250 -4.83 -25.00 -3.41
CA LEU A 250 -5.39 -24.45 -2.18
C LEU A 250 -4.83 -25.14 -0.93
N ALA A 251 -4.69 -26.47 -0.96
CA ALA A 251 -4.09 -27.23 0.14
C ALA A 251 -2.60 -26.87 0.36
N ARG A 252 -1.86 -26.60 -0.70
CA ARG A 252 -0.47 -26.14 -0.61
C ARG A 252 -0.38 -24.76 0.03
N ILE A 253 -1.22 -23.80 -0.37
CA ILE A 253 -1.29 -22.46 0.26
C ILE A 253 -1.62 -22.57 1.75
N GLU A 254 -2.63 -23.38 2.11
CA GLU A 254 -2.98 -23.64 3.51
C GLU A 254 -1.81 -24.23 4.31
N THR A 255 -1.07 -25.16 3.71
CA THR A 255 0.09 -25.80 4.35
C THR A 255 1.20 -24.79 4.62
N LEU A 256 1.53 -23.93 3.65
CA LEU A 256 2.51 -22.87 3.79
C LEU A 256 2.14 -21.87 4.90
N LEU A 257 0.85 -21.61 5.06
CA LEU A 257 0.31 -20.71 6.08
C LEU A 257 0.06 -21.40 7.44
N GLY A 258 0.49 -22.65 7.62
CA GLY A 258 0.35 -23.36 8.89
C GLY A 258 -1.09 -23.79 9.23
N LEU A 259 -1.98 -23.85 8.24
CA LEU A 259 -3.38 -24.29 8.38
C LEU A 259 -3.56 -25.81 8.15
N GLY A 260 -2.47 -26.57 8.00
CA GLY A 260 -2.48 -28.02 7.79
C GLY A 260 -2.69 -28.85 9.07
N SER A 261 -2.93 -28.22 10.21
CA SER A 261 -2.97 -28.83 11.53
C SER A 261 -4.38 -29.20 12.01
N ASN A 262 -4.46 -30.06 13.03
CA ASN A 262 -5.73 -30.58 13.59
C ASN A 262 -6.62 -29.52 14.26
N ASP A 263 -6.05 -28.36 14.61
CA ASP A 263 -6.73 -27.19 15.16
C ASP A 263 -7.34 -26.27 14.08
N THR A 264 -7.32 -26.70 12.82
CA THR A 264 -7.91 -25.96 11.68
C THR A 264 -9.32 -26.43 11.39
N LEU A 265 -10.28 -25.53 11.55
CA LEU A 265 -11.67 -25.69 11.12
C LEU A 265 -11.75 -25.55 9.59
N ARG A 266 -12.52 -26.41 8.93
CA ARG A 266 -12.59 -26.48 7.46
C ARG A 266 -14.02 -26.60 6.95
N TYR A 267 -14.30 -25.90 5.86
CA TYR A 267 -15.53 -26.02 5.09
C TYR A 267 -15.21 -25.99 3.60
N ALA A 268 -15.87 -26.84 2.82
CA ALA A 268 -15.74 -26.85 1.37
C ALA A 268 -17.09 -27.14 0.72
N ASP A 269 -17.46 -26.33 -0.27
CA ASP A 269 -18.60 -26.53 -1.16
C ASP A 269 -18.10 -26.51 -2.60
N LYS A 270 -17.85 -27.71 -3.14
CA LYS A 270 -17.37 -27.89 -4.51
C LYS A 270 -18.35 -27.36 -5.55
N LYS A 271 -19.67 -27.39 -5.28
CA LYS A 271 -20.68 -26.90 -6.23
C LYS A 271 -20.63 -25.39 -6.36
N LYS A 272 -20.30 -24.68 -5.27
CA LYS A 272 -20.12 -23.22 -5.25
C LYS A 272 -18.68 -22.77 -5.45
N GLY A 273 -17.73 -23.69 -5.62
CA GLY A 273 -16.30 -23.38 -5.68
C GLY A 273 -15.76 -22.72 -4.41
N GLN A 274 -16.40 -22.95 -3.25
CA GLN A 274 -16.05 -22.32 -1.99
C GLN A 274 -15.18 -23.24 -1.13
N ARG A 275 -14.16 -22.66 -0.51
CA ARG A 275 -13.32 -23.34 0.48
C ARG A 275 -12.93 -22.35 1.57
N ARG A 276 -13.05 -22.78 2.82
CA ARG A 276 -12.75 -21.98 3.99
C ARG A 276 -11.94 -22.80 4.98
N ALA A 277 -10.88 -22.20 5.51
CA ALA A 277 -10.10 -22.76 6.60
C ALA A 277 -9.88 -21.67 7.66
N ALA A 278 -9.92 -22.02 8.93
CA ALA A 278 -9.64 -21.10 10.03
C ALA A 278 -8.96 -21.86 11.17
N ARG A 279 -7.74 -21.47 11.53
CA ARG A 279 -6.96 -22.11 12.59
C ARG A 279 -7.12 -21.36 13.90
N LEU A 280 -7.62 -22.05 14.92
CA LEU A 280 -7.81 -21.51 16.25
C LEU A 280 -6.82 -22.12 17.21
N VAL A 281 -6.01 -21.29 17.87
CA VAL A 281 -5.06 -21.74 18.90
C VAL A 281 -5.54 -21.26 20.26
N ARG A 282 -5.45 -22.13 21.26
CA ARG A 282 -5.78 -21.79 22.65
C ARG A 282 -4.58 -21.08 23.29
N VAL A 283 -4.82 -19.86 23.78
CA VAL A 283 -3.86 -19.03 24.51
C VAL A 283 -4.48 -18.74 25.87
N GLY A 284 -3.99 -19.43 26.91
CA GLY A 284 -4.63 -19.42 28.24
C GLY A 284 -6.08 -19.91 28.17
N ASP A 285 -7.02 -19.11 28.69
CA ASP A 285 -8.45 -19.43 28.70
C ASP A 285 -9.19 -19.01 27.42
N GLN A 286 -8.52 -18.34 26.49
CA GLN A 286 -9.10 -17.85 25.24
C GLN A 286 -8.61 -18.63 24.02
N ALA A 287 -9.36 -18.53 22.93
CA ALA A 287 -8.90 -18.98 21.62
C ALA A 287 -8.65 -17.76 20.74
N GLU A 288 -7.53 -17.75 20.03
CA GLU A 288 -7.14 -16.74 19.08
C GLU A 288 -7.13 -17.32 17.67
N LEU A 289 -7.42 -16.48 16.68
CA LEU A 289 -7.29 -16.83 15.28
C LEU A 289 -5.82 -16.69 14.88
N GLU A 290 -5.20 -17.76 14.39
CA GLU A 290 -3.82 -17.73 13.90
C GLU A 290 -3.74 -17.54 12.39
N GLY A 291 -4.77 -17.96 11.67
CA GLY A 291 -4.85 -17.75 10.23
C GLY A 291 -6.14 -18.27 9.64
N PHE A 292 -6.42 -17.84 8.42
CA PHE A 292 -7.60 -18.26 7.67
C PHE A 292 -7.36 -18.24 6.16
N VAL A 293 -8.19 -18.99 5.45
CA VAL A 293 -8.35 -18.98 3.99
C VAL A 293 -9.82 -18.81 3.67
N LEU A 294 -10.13 -17.88 2.77
CA LEU A 294 -11.42 -17.69 2.13
C LEU A 294 -11.23 -17.84 0.62
N ALA A 295 -11.85 -18.83 0.01
CA ALA A 295 -11.79 -19.07 -1.43
C ALA A 295 -13.21 -19.17 -2.01
N GLY A 296 -13.41 -18.59 -3.19
CA GLY A 296 -14.69 -18.47 -3.89
C GLY A 296 -15.55 -17.31 -3.40
N ASP A 297 -15.70 -17.15 -2.09
CA ASP A 297 -16.36 -16.00 -1.46
C ASP A 297 -15.46 -15.38 -0.40
N THR A 298 -14.90 -14.21 -0.70
CA THR A 298 -14.07 -13.42 0.22
C THR A 298 -14.84 -12.30 0.92
N SER A 299 -16.17 -12.26 0.83
CA SER A 299 -16.98 -11.18 1.42
C SER A 299 -16.80 -11.02 2.93
N ALA A 300 -16.40 -12.10 3.62
CA ALA A 300 -16.11 -12.10 5.06
C ALA A 300 -14.77 -11.43 5.43
N GLU A 301 -14.00 -10.95 4.45
CA GLU A 301 -12.69 -10.34 4.63
C GLU A 301 -12.65 -9.30 5.77
N ALA A 302 -13.55 -8.32 5.73
CA ALA A 302 -13.47 -7.14 6.59
C ALA A 302 -13.48 -7.51 8.07
N TRP A 303 -14.38 -8.42 8.47
CA TRP A 303 -14.53 -8.78 9.88
C TRP A 303 -13.56 -9.88 10.32
N ILE A 304 -13.22 -10.85 9.46
CA ILE A 304 -12.25 -11.91 9.81
C ILE A 304 -10.84 -11.33 9.92
N LYS A 305 -10.43 -10.42 9.02
CA LYS A 305 -9.14 -9.72 9.13
C LYS A 305 -9.05 -8.93 10.43
N ALA A 306 -10.11 -8.24 10.82
CA ALA A 306 -10.14 -7.52 12.09
C ALA A 306 -9.96 -8.47 13.29
N VAL A 307 -10.68 -9.61 13.34
CA VAL A 307 -10.49 -10.61 14.41
C VAL A 307 -9.04 -11.11 14.49
N LEU A 308 -8.43 -11.41 13.33
CA LEU A 308 -7.04 -11.88 13.24
C LEU A 308 -6.02 -10.80 13.65
N GLN A 309 -6.09 -9.62 13.03
CA GLN A 309 -5.05 -8.59 13.09
C GLN A 309 -5.13 -7.74 14.35
N ASP A 310 -6.34 -7.57 14.91
CA ASP A 310 -6.53 -6.90 16.21
C ASP A 310 -6.37 -7.86 17.39
N GLU A 311 -6.09 -9.14 17.12
CA GLU A 311 -5.88 -10.22 18.09
C GLU A 311 -7.06 -10.32 19.06
N LEU A 312 -8.28 -10.33 18.49
CA LEU A 312 -9.51 -10.38 19.27
C LEU A 312 -9.82 -11.82 19.72
N PRO A 313 -10.49 -12.00 20.87
CA PRO A 313 -10.93 -13.32 21.31
C PRO A 313 -11.84 -13.98 20.26
N ALA A 314 -11.43 -15.13 19.75
CA ALA A 314 -12.09 -15.86 18.68
C ALA A 314 -12.99 -17.01 19.19
N GLN A 315 -12.98 -17.29 20.50
CA GLN A 315 -13.72 -18.39 21.13
C GLN A 315 -15.23 -18.35 20.83
N ALA A 316 -15.84 -17.16 20.80
CA ALA A 316 -17.26 -16.98 20.53
C ALA A 316 -17.63 -17.28 19.06
N TYR A 317 -16.68 -17.20 18.13
CA TYR A 317 -16.93 -17.50 16.72
C TYR A 317 -16.89 -19.00 16.49
N GLY A 318 -15.80 -19.68 16.87
CA GLY A 318 -15.63 -21.11 16.60
C GLY A 318 -15.93 -21.46 15.13
N ARG A 319 -16.89 -22.36 14.88
CA ARG A 319 -17.36 -22.72 13.53
C ARG A 319 -18.00 -21.58 12.73
N LEU A 320 -18.42 -20.50 13.38
CA LEU A 320 -18.98 -19.32 12.71
C LEU A 320 -17.93 -18.59 11.84
N LEU A 321 -16.64 -18.83 12.06
CA LEU A 321 -15.55 -18.36 11.16
C LEU A 321 -15.68 -18.92 9.73
N LEU A 322 -16.38 -20.04 9.56
CA LEU A 322 -16.59 -20.69 8.27
C LEU A 322 -17.86 -20.21 7.55
N VAL A 323 -18.67 -19.35 8.17
CA VAL A 323 -19.92 -18.87 7.58
C VAL A 323 -19.62 -17.82 6.49
N PRO A 324 -20.20 -17.98 5.28
CA PRO A 324 -20.05 -16.98 4.23
C PRO A 324 -20.84 -15.69 4.48
N GLY A 325 -20.38 -14.60 3.89
CA GLY A 325 -21.03 -13.29 3.98
C GLY A 325 -20.23 -12.19 4.69
N ALA A 326 -20.52 -10.97 4.29
CA ALA A 326 -19.88 -9.75 4.79
C ALA A 326 -20.31 -9.34 6.21
N LYS A 327 -21.44 -9.86 6.70
CA LYS A 327 -21.93 -9.54 8.05
C LYS A 327 -21.32 -10.50 9.06
N ALA A 328 -20.63 -9.95 10.05
CA ALA A 328 -20.07 -10.73 11.13
C ALA A 328 -21.20 -11.40 11.96
N PRO A 329 -21.04 -12.69 12.31
CA PRO A 329 -22.04 -13.42 13.10
C PRO A 329 -22.00 -13.02 14.60
N VAL A 330 -20.89 -12.44 15.04
CA VAL A 330 -20.67 -11.87 16.38
C VAL A 330 -20.16 -10.44 16.18
N ALA A 331 -20.49 -9.53 17.08
CA ALA A 331 -20.02 -8.15 17.01
C ALA A 331 -18.49 -8.10 17.03
N VAL A 332 -17.89 -7.38 16.07
CA VAL A 332 -16.45 -7.16 15.99
C VAL A 332 -16.15 -5.73 16.40
N HIS A 333 -15.43 -5.56 17.50
CA HIS A 333 -14.92 -4.27 17.94
C HIS A 333 -13.49 -4.10 17.43
N SER A 334 -13.35 -3.72 16.16
CA SER A 334 -12.04 -3.50 15.55
C SER A 334 -11.30 -2.33 16.21
N ARG A 335 -9.97 -2.37 16.20
CA ARG A 335 -9.10 -1.25 16.62
C ARG A 335 -9.07 -0.11 15.60
N GLY A 336 -9.60 -0.32 14.40
CA GLY A 336 -9.72 0.71 13.36
C GLY A 336 -8.54 0.74 12.39
N LYS A 337 -8.63 1.60 11.37
CA LYS A 337 -7.58 1.77 10.35
C LYS A 337 -6.42 2.59 10.90
N GLN A 338 -5.19 2.15 10.62
CA GLN A 338 -3.99 2.89 10.99
C GLN A 338 -3.92 4.25 10.26
N VAL A 339 -3.85 5.35 11.02
CA VAL A 339 -3.66 6.72 10.49
C VAL A 339 -2.22 7.19 10.73
N CYS A 340 -1.70 7.06 11.97
CA CYS A 340 -0.33 7.47 12.30
C CYS A 340 0.58 6.29 12.62
N SER A 341 1.37 5.82 11.64
CA SER A 341 2.28 4.69 11.84
C SER A 341 3.39 4.95 12.86
N CYS A 342 3.85 6.21 13.01
CA CYS A 342 4.90 6.56 13.98
C CYS A 342 4.53 6.23 15.42
N PHE A 343 3.30 6.57 15.82
CA PHE A 343 2.80 6.43 17.19
C PHE A 343 1.70 5.37 17.33
N ASN A 344 1.47 4.57 16.30
CA ASN A 344 0.46 3.50 16.30
C ASN A 344 -0.97 3.99 16.57
N VAL A 345 -1.35 5.15 16.03
CA VAL A 345 -2.68 5.74 16.28
C VAL A 345 -3.67 5.38 15.17
N PRO A 346 -4.75 4.64 15.48
CA PRO A 346 -5.82 4.34 14.52
C PRO A 346 -6.87 5.45 14.45
N ASP A 347 -7.72 5.39 13.41
CA ASP A 347 -8.81 6.33 13.17
C ASP A 347 -9.85 6.36 14.29
N ILE A 348 -10.19 5.22 14.88
CA ILE A 348 -11.15 5.13 16.00
C ILE A 348 -10.65 5.95 17.20
N ALA A 349 -9.39 5.78 17.62
CA ALA A 349 -8.82 6.56 18.72
C ALA A 349 -8.84 8.07 18.45
N ILE A 350 -8.63 8.48 17.20
CA ILE A 350 -8.71 9.88 16.78
C ILE A 350 -10.16 10.37 16.86
N ASN A 351 -11.12 9.60 16.34
CA ASN A 351 -12.53 9.97 16.36
C ASN A 351 -13.07 10.06 17.79
N ASP A 352 -12.72 9.12 18.66
CA ASP A 352 -13.13 9.11 20.07
C ASP A 352 -12.62 10.35 20.80
N PHE A 353 -11.35 10.73 20.58
CA PHE A 353 -10.79 11.97 21.10
C PHE A 353 -11.52 13.20 20.54
N LEU A 354 -11.69 13.27 19.22
CA LEU A 354 -12.29 14.42 18.54
C LEU A 354 -13.78 14.60 18.84
N ALA A 355 -14.48 13.54 19.21
CA ALA A 355 -15.87 13.57 19.65
C ALA A 355 -16.03 14.33 20.98
N GLN A 356 -15.01 14.31 21.84
CA GLN A 356 -14.98 14.99 23.13
C GLN A 356 -14.22 16.32 23.10
N CYS A 357 -13.53 16.61 21.99
CA CYS A 357 -12.68 17.81 21.84
C CYS A 357 -13.43 18.93 21.11
N HIS A 358 -13.55 20.08 21.78
CA HIS A 358 -14.25 21.27 21.28
C HIS A 358 -13.29 22.40 20.93
N GLY A 359 -13.76 23.38 20.15
CA GLY A 359 -12.98 24.56 19.76
C GLY A 359 -12.81 24.68 18.24
N SER A 360 -11.91 25.57 17.82
CA SER A 360 -11.53 25.71 16.40
C SER A 360 -10.80 24.47 15.90
N ASP A 361 -10.78 24.26 14.58
CA ASP A 361 -10.03 23.17 13.95
C ASP A 361 -8.56 23.14 14.36
N GLU A 362 -7.92 24.31 14.48
CA GLU A 362 -6.52 24.44 14.90
C GLU A 362 -6.31 23.99 16.35
N ASN A 363 -7.17 24.43 17.26
CA ASN A 363 -7.08 24.04 18.68
C ASN A 363 -7.35 22.55 18.87
N ARG A 364 -8.35 22.01 18.16
CA ARG A 364 -8.68 20.58 18.20
C ARG A 364 -7.54 19.72 17.65
N LEU A 365 -6.92 20.16 16.55
CA LEU A 365 -5.74 19.49 16.01
C LEU A 365 -4.58 19.53 17.00
N ALA A 366 -4.24 20.69 17.57
CA ALA A 366 -3.16 20.80 18.55
C ALA A 366 -3.40 19.89 19.78
N ALA A 367 -4.61 19.89 20.33
CA ALA A 367 -4.97 19.02 21.45
C ALA A 367 -4.85 17.52 21.11
N LEU A 368 -5.27 17.13 19.91
CA LEU A 368 -5.12 15.76 19.40
C LEU A 368 -3.64 15.36 19.26
N GLN A 369 -2.81 16.27 18.74
CA GLN A 369 -1.37 16.07 18.60
C GLN A 369 -0.68 15.98 19.97
N ASP A 370 -1.10 16.76 20.95
CA ASP A 370 -0.54 16.70 22.30
C ASP A 370 -0.89 15.39 23.01
N SER A 371 -2.13 14.92 22.85
CA SER A 371 -2.63 13.70 23.50
C SER A 371 -2.12 12.42 22.83
N LEU A 372 -2.36 12.24 21.53
CA LEU A 372 -2.05 11.00 20.82
C LEU A 372 -0.68 11.02 20.12
N LYS A 373 0.03 12.15 20.14
CA LYS A 373 1.31 12.39 19.44
C LYS A 373 1.25 12.27 17.92
N CYS A 374 0.12 11.86 17.33
CA CYS A 374 -0.04 11.74 15.89
C CYS A 374 0.30 13.06 15.18
N GLY A 375 0.97 12.99 14.03
CA GLY A 375 1.34 14.17 13.25
C GLY A 375 2.53 14.99 13.76
N THR A 376 3.15 14.65 14.90
CA THR A 376 4.27 15.43 15.47
C THR A 376 5.67 14.93 15.07
N ASN A 377 5.79 13.70 14.56
CA ASN A 377 7.09 13.12 14.18
C ASN A 377 7.42 13.34 12.71
N CYS A 378 6.76 12.61 11.79
CA CYS A 378 7.02 12.74 10.35
C CYS A 378 6.05 13.67 9.60
N GLY A 379 5.01 14.19 10.27
CA GLY A 379 4.01 15.09 9.68
C GLY A 379 3.07 14.48 8.62
N SER A 380 3.31 13.26 8.15
CA SER A 380 2.60 12.70 6.99
C SER A 380 1.11 12.42 7.17
N CYS A 381 0.65 12.13 8.38
CA CYS A 381 -0.78 11.95 8.68
C CYS A 381 -1.51 13.28 8.84
N VAL A 382 -0.80 14.42 8.93
CA VAL A 382 -1.40 15.74 9.19
C VAL A 382 -2.51 16.12 8.20
N PRO A 383 -2.39 15.88 6.87
CA PRO A 383 -3.49 16.16 5.95
C PRO A 383 -4.76 15.35 6.28
N GLU A 384 -4.62 14.07 6.61
CA GLU A 384 -5.73 13.22 7.03
C GLU A 384 -6.29 13.64 8.39
N LEU A 385 -5.44 13.97 9.37
CA LEU A 385 -5.87 14.49 10.67
C LEU A 385 -6.69 15.77 10.50
N LYS A 386 -6.24 16.71 9.66
CA LYS A 386 -6.99 17.94 9.35
C LYS A 386 -8.35 17.64 8.72
N ARG A 387 -8.43 16.65 7.83
CA ARG A 387 -9.70 16.18 7.26
C ARG A 387 -10.62 15.62 8.34
N MET A 388 -10.11 14.73 9.20
CA MET A 388 -10.87 14.13 10.30
C MET A 388 -11.38 15.17 11.29
N VAL A 389 -10.55 16.15 11.67
CA VAL A 389 -10.96 17.28 12.53
C VAL A 389 -12.17 18.02 11.94
N ARG A 390 -12.14 18.31 10.64
CA ARG A 390 -13.24 19.01 9.94
C ARG A 390 -14.51 18.19 9.84
N THR A 391 -14.39 16.86 9.68
CA THR A 391 -15.54 15.98 9.45
C THR A 391 -16.17 15.46 10.74
N THR A 392 -15.40 15.35 11.83
CA THR A 392 -15.87 14.78 13.09
C THR A 392 -16.58 15.84 13.93
N VAL A 393 -17.89 15.67 14.11
CA VAL A 393 -18.75 16.57 14.89
C VAL A 393 -18.63 16.24 16.39
N PRO A 394 -18.29 17.23 17.25
CA PRO A 394 -18.24 17.01 18.71
C PRO A 394 -19.61 16.66 19.30
N ILE A 395 -19.63 15.81 20.32
CA ILE A 395 -20.84 15.48 21.09
C ILE A 395 -21.29 16.72 21.85
N LYS A 396 -22.58 17.08 21.82
CA LYS A 396 -23.10 18.20 22.60
C LYS A 396 -22.79 17.98 24.10
N GLN A 397 -22.13 18.95 24.74
CA GLN A 397 -22.00 18.93 26.20
C GLN A 397 -23.41 18.90 26.82
N ALA A 398 -23.66 17.92 27.67
CA ALA A 398 -24.85 17.93 28.52
C ALA A 398 -24.73 19.15 29.44
N ALA A 399 -25.77 20.00 29.42
CA ALA A 399 -25.83 21.27 30.14
C ALA A 399 -25.83 21.09 31.66
#